data_AF-M4RSE3-F1
#
_entry.id   AF-M4RSE3-F1
#
_cell.length_a   1.000
_cell.length_b   1.000
_cell.length_c   1.000
_cell.angle_alpha   90.00
_cell.angle_beta   90.00
_cell.angle_gamma   90.00
#
_symmetry.space_group_name_H-M   'P 1'
#
loop_
_entity.id
_entity.type
_entity.pdbx_description
1 polymer ?
#
loop_
_entity_poly.entity_id
_entity_poly.type
_entity_poly.pdbx_seq_one_letter_code
_entity_poly.pdbx_strand_id
1 'polypeptide(L)' 'MTAVVNSEQGQREVTIIKVGKFMVTIDTNHPLAGKTLQFELQVEDVRAATDEEIEHGHAHGAGGHHH' A
#
# COMPACT_ATOMS: atom_id res chain seq x y z
N MET A 1 1.88 -11.84 12.82
CA MET A 1 1.93 -10.82 13.89
C MET A 1 2.76 -9.67 13.34
N THR A 2 2.25 -8.44 13.39
CA THR A 2 3.02 -7.25 13.01
C THR A 2 3.64 -6.63 14.26
N ALA A 3 4.74 -5.93 14.08
CA ALA A 3 5.41 -5.15 15.11
C ALA A 3 5.93 -3.85 14.52
N VAL A 4 6.17 -2.87 15.38
CA VAL A 4 6.77 -1.60 14.98
C VAL A 4 8.17 -1.52 15.56
N VAL A 5 9.15 -1.24 14.70
CA VAL A 5 10.58 -1.15 15.03
C VAL A 5 11.07 0.26 14.73
N ASN A 6 11.81 0.85 15.66
CA ASN A 6 12.52 2.11 15.43
C ASN A 6 13.90 1.80 14.82
N SER A 7 14.15 2.30 13.62
CA SER A 7 15.43 2.18 12.91
C SER A 7 16.07 3.55 12.71
N GLU A 8 17.32 3.57 12.22
CA GLU A 8 17.99 4.82 11.82
C GLU A 8 17.22 5.58 10.72
N GLN A 9 16.36 4.87 9.97
CA GLN A 9 15.50 5.43 8.93
C GLN A 9 14.08 5.76 9.44
N GLY A 10 13.89 5.81 10.76
CA GLY A 10 12.61 6.07 11.40
C GLY A 10 11.83 4.80 11.75
N GLN A 11 10.56 5.00 12.11
CA GLN A 11 9.64 3.96 12.55
C GLN A 11 9.17 3.10 11.36
N ARG A 12 9.22 1.77 11.51
CA ARG A 12 8.84 0.81 10.47
C ARG A 12 7.94 -0.29 11.00
N GLU A 13 6.86 -0.57 10.27
CA GLU A 13 6.07 -1.78 10.50
C GLU A 13 6.75 -2.99 9.85
N VAL A 14 6.84 -4.10 10.57
CA VAL A 14 7.47 -5.35 10.13
C VAL A 14 6.59 -6.54 10.50
N THR A 15 6.71 -7.63 9.74
CA THR A 15 6.03 -8.89 10.05
C THR A 15 6.96 -9.83 10.80
N ILE A 16 6.54 -10.33 11.97
CA ILE A 16 7.31 -11.34 12.70
C ILE A 16 7.12 -12.70 12.02
N ILE A 17 8.22 -13.29 11.58
CA ILE A 17 8.26 -14.63 10.95
C ILE A 17 8.53 -15.71 12.01
N LYS A 18 9.46 -15.44 12.94
CA LYS A 18 9.89 -16.42 13.96
C LYS A 18 10.38 -15.73 15.22
N VAL A 19 9.94 -16.22 16.37
CA VAL A 19 10.41 -15.76 17.70
C VAL A 19 11.43 -16.75 18.24
N GLY A 20 12.61 -16.27 18.64
CA GLY A 20 13.64 -17.00 19.35
C GLY A 20 13.82 -16.50 20.78
N LYS A 21 14.73 -17.13 21.54
CA LYS A 21 14.97 -16.80 22.96
C LYS A 21 15.51 -15.38 23.19
N PHE A 22 16.32 -14.88 22.26
CA PHE A 22 16.99 -13.57 22.37
C PHE A 22 16.77 -12.67 21.14
N MET A 23 16.27 -13.23 20.04
CA MET A 23 16.15 -12.54 18.76
C MET A 23 14.86 -12.96 18.07
N VAL A 24 14.36 -12.07 17.21
CA VAL A 24 13.18 -12.29 16.38
C VAL A 24 13.58 -12.12 14.92
N THR A 25 13.14 -13.05 14.06
CA THR A 25 13.27 -12.92 12.61
C THR A 25 12.04 -12.18 12.08
N ILE A 26 12.28 -11.12 11.32
CA ILE A 26 11.26 -10.24 10.78
C ILE A 26 11.33 -10.18 9.24
N ASP A 27 10.19 -9.93 8.61
CA ASP A 27 10.06 -9.56 7.20
C ASP A 27 9.73 -8.07 7.12
N THR A 28 10.50 -7.33 6.32
CA THR A 28 10.30 -5.90 6.07
C THR A 28 9.70 -5.64 4.69
N ASN A 29 9.40 -6.67 3.91
CA ASN A 29 8.77 -6.53 2.61
C ASN A 29 7.28 -6.19 2.76
N HIS A 30 6.71 -5.58 1.71
CA HIS A 30 5.27 -5.44 1.60
C HIS A 30 4.59 -6.84 1.68
N PRO A 31 3.40 -7.00 2.31
CA PRO A 31 2.75 -8.30 2.48
C PRO A 31 2.51 -9.11 1.19
N LEU A 32 2.48 -8.41 0.05
CA LEU A 32 2.30 -9.00 -1.28
C LEU A 32 3.61 -9.16 -2.09
N ALA A 33 4.77 -8.83 -1.51
CA ALA A 33 6.05 -8.98 -2.20
C ALA A 33 6.32 -10.45 -2.57
N GLY A 34 6.83 -10.67 -3.79
CA GLY A 34 7.11 -12.01 -4.31
C GLY A 34 5.87 -12.85 -4.62
N LYS A 35 4.65 -12.33 -4.41
CA LYS A 35 3.41 -13.01 -4.78
C LYS A 35 3.01 -12.64 -6.20
N THR A 36 2.56 -13.63 -6.97
CA THR A 36 1.79 -13.37 -8.19
C THR A 36 0.40 -12.91 -7.78
N LEU A 37 0.03 -11.69 -8.17
CA LEU A 37 -1.32 -11.17 -7.97
C LEU A 37 -2.12 -11.42 -9.25
N GLN A 38 -3.25 -12.11 -9.10
CA GLN A 38 -4.17 -12.36 -10.19
C GLN A 38 -5.43 -11.53 -9.95
N PHE A 39 -5.82 -10.76 -10.97
CA PHE A 39 -7.03 -9.94 -10.95
C PHE A 39 -7.87 -10.30 -12.16
N GLU A 40 -9.17 -10.39 -11.95
CA GLU A 40 -10.18 -10.38 -13.01
C GLU A 40 -10.81 -8.99 -12.99
N LEU A 41 -10.71 -8.27 -14.10
CA LEU A 41 -11.13 -6.88 -14.20
C LEU A 41 -12.18 -6.74 -15.30
N GLN A 42 -13.19 -5.91 -15.04
CA GLN A 42 -14.14 -5.43 -16.03
C GLN A 42 -14.06 -3.91 -16.07
N VAL A 43 -14.05 -3.35 -17.29
CA VAL A 43 -14.11 -1.88 -17.47
C VAL A 43 -15.57 -1.46 -17.44
N GLU A 44 -15.94 -0.66 -16.45
CA GLU A 44 -17.31 -0.17 -16.29
C GLU A 44 -17.57 1.12 -17.07
N ASP A 45 -16.63 2.07 -17.07
CA ASP A 45 -16.76 3.36 -17.74
C ASP A 45 -15.38 3.97 -18.07
N VAL A 46 -15.35 4.87 -19.05
CA VAL A 46 -14.17 5.64 -19.46
C VAL A 46 -14.58 7.08 -19.78
N ARG A 47 -13.92 8.04 -19.14
CA ARG A 47 -14.13 9.48 -19.37
C ARG A 47 -12.82 10.25 -19.45
N ALA A 48 -12.89 11.47 -19.96
CA ALA A 48 -11.80 12.43 -19.82
C ALA A 48 -11.63 12.85 -18.35
N ALA A 49 -10.38 13.00 -17.92
CA ALA A 49 -10.05 13.64 -16.65
C ALA A 49 -10.32 15.15 -16.73
N THR A 50 -10.71 15.77 -15.62
CA THR A 50 -10.78 17.25 -15.53
C THR A 50 -9.39 17.86 -15.37
N ASP A 51 -9.25 19.16 -15.58
CA ASP A 51 -7.97 19.87 -15.39
C ASP A 51 -7.44 19.72 -13.95
N GLU A 52 -8.33 19.73 -12.94
CA GLU A 52 -7.98 19.52 -11.53
C GLU A 52 -7.44 18.11 -11.26
N GLU A 53 -8.07 17.07 -11.83
CA GLU A 53 -7.62 15.68 -11.67
C GLU A 53 -6.25 15.45 -12.33
N ILE A 54 -5.98 16.14 -13.44
CA ILE A 54 -4.68 16.14 -14.10
C ILE A 54 -3.64 16.82 -13.22
N GLU A 55 -3.96 17.98 -12.63
CA GLU A 55 -3.06 18.71 -11.72
C GLU A 55 -2.74 17.90 -10.45
N HIS A 56 -3.73 17.20 -9.89
CA HIS A 56 -3.58 16.40 -8.68
C HIS A 56 -3.02 14.98 -8.93
N GLY A 57 -3.05 14.50 -10.17
CA GLY A 57 -2.53 13.20 -10.56
C GLY A 57 -3.36 11.99 -10.10
N HIS A 58 -4.62 12.21 -9.71
CA HIS A 58 -5.55 11.14 -9.34
C HIS A 58 -7.00 11.54 -9.59
N ALA A 59 -7.86 10.53 -9.80
CA ALA A 59 -9.28 10.75 -10.02
C ALA A 59 -9.95 11.25 -8.72
N HIS A 60 -10.83 12.23 -8.85
CA HIS A 60 -11.79 12.60 -7.83
C HIS A 60 -13.03 11.75 -8.10
N GLY A 61 -13.45 10.93 -7.14
CA GLY A 61 -14.51 9.91 -7.32
C GLY A 61 -15.84 10.44 -7.88
N ALA A 62 -16.77 9.54 -8.21
CA ALA A 62 -18.08 9.93 -8.76
C ALA A 62 -18.80 10.91 -7.82
N GLY A 63 -18.98 12.15 -8.30
CA GLY A 63 -19.56 13.24 -7.51
C GLY A 63 -18.56 14.26 -6.96
N GLY A 64 -17.27 14.18 -7.32
CA GLY A 64 -16.26 15.21 -7.13
C GLY A 64 -16.32 15.87 -5.76
N HIS A 65 -15.61 15.32 -4.77
CA HIS A 65 -15.50 16.01 -3.48
C HIS A 65 -14.82 17.37 -3.72
N HIS A 66 -15.64 18.42 -3.74
CA HIS A 66 -15.18 19.77 -3.43
C HIS A 66 -14.52 19.69 -2.05
N HIS A 67 -13.26 20.10 -1.99
CA HIS A 67 -12.71 20.60 -0.75
C HIS A 67 -13.43 21.89 -0.34
#